data_AF-A0A6G9YX69-F1
#
_entry.id   AF-A0A6G9YX69-F1
#
_cell.length_a   1.000
_cell.length_b   1.000
_cell.length_c   1.000
_cell.angle_alpha   90.00
_cell.angle_beta   90.00
_cell.angle_gamma   90.00
#
_symmetry.space_group_name_H-M   'P 1'
#
loop_
_entity.id
_entity.type
_entity.pdbx_description
1 polymer ?
#
loop_
_entity_poly.entity_id
_entity_poly.type
_entity_poly.pdbx_seq_one_letter_code
_entity_poly.pdbx_strand_id
1 'polypeptide(L)'
;MRDAHDAFHLAIPARDLDEAEQFYVRGLGAKLARRYDDRITLDFFGDQVVCHLSDRIDPDPRLYPRHFGVTFRERADFDRLLRLVRLRKLAVFSPVSTRFEGTAEEHLTVVLRDPSNNLLEFKHYLDPRMMY
;
A
#
# COMPACT_ATOMS: atom_id res chain seq x y z
N MET A 1 3.66 -8.49 -23.50
CA MET A 1 2.85 -8.61 -22.25
C MET A 1 3.82 -8.53 -21.09
N ARG A 2 3.42 -7.93 -19.96
CA ARG A 2 4.28 -7.60 -18.81
C ARG A 2 5.07 -8.83 -18.33
N ASP A 3 6.34 -8.67 -17.99
CA ASP A 3 7.15 -9.70 -17.33
C ASP A 3 7.69 -9.25 -15.95
N ALA A 4 8.49 -10.09 -15.30
CA ALA A 4 9.00 -9.85 -13.95
C ALA A 4 10.01 -8.68 -13.84
N HIS A 5 10.53 -8.19 -14.96
CA HIS A 5 11.43 -7.03 -15.02
C HIS A 5 10.66 -5.71 -15.21
N ASP A 6 9.35 -5.77 -15.44
CA ASP A 6 8.50 -4.59 -15.58
C ASP A 6 7.91 -4.17 -14.23
N ALA A 7 7.87 -2.86 -13.98
CA ALA A 7 7.20 -2.28 -12.82
C ALA A 7 5.79 -1.79 -13.17
N PHE A 8 4.83 -2.02 -12.26
CA PHE A 8 3.58 -1.26 -12.26
C PHE A 8 3.88 0.18 -11.84
N HIS A 9 3.06 1.13 -12.26
CA HIS A 9 3.16 2.50 -11.75
C HIS A 9 1.79 3.07 -11.38
N LEU A 10 1.73 3.79 -10.26
CA LEU A 10 0.53 4.44 -9.76
C LEU A 10 0.82 5.88 -9.35
N ALA A 11 -0.03 6.81 -9.75
CA ALA A 11 -0.02 8.19 -9.27
C ALA A 11 -1.14 8.40 -8.23
N ILE A 12 -0.80 8.99 -7.09
CA ILE A 12 -1.73 9.30 -5.99
C ILE A 12 -1.52 10.73 -5.49
N PRO A 13 -2.56 11.39 -4.93
CA PRO A 13 -2.41 12.70 -4.33
C PRO A 13 -1.65 12.64 -3.00
N ALA A 14 -0.85 13.66 -2.73
CA ALA A 14 -0.25 13.95 -1.45
C ALA A 14 -0.50 15.42 -1.09
N ARG A 15 -1.01 15.70 0.12
CA ARG A 15 -1.17 17.08 0.61
C ARG A 15 0.15 17.76 0.91
N ASP A 16 1.16 16.96 1.26
CA ASP A 16 2.48 17.39 1.68
C ASP A 16 3.48 16.29 1.33
N LEU A 17 4.59 16.65 0.68
CA LEU A 17 5.59 15.69 0.20
C LEU A 17 6.47 15.15 1.34
N ASP A 18 6.69 15.92 2.40
CA ASP A 18 7.48 15.48 3.56
C ASP A 18 6.67 14.53 4.43
N GLU A 19 5.36 14.77 4.60
CA GLU A 19 4.46 13.81 5.24
C GLU A 19 4.37 12.51 4.46
N ALA A 20 4.29 12.58 3.12
CA ALA A 20 4.30 11.40 2.26
C ALA A 20 5.63 10.63 2.39
N GLU A 21 6.78 11.30 2.31
CA GLU A 21 8.08 10.67 2.48
C GLU A 21 8.21 10.03 3.88
N GLN A 22 7.78 10.73 4.93
CA GLN A 22 7.76 10.20 6.30
C GLN A 22 6.90 8.94 6.41
N PHE A 23 5.72 8.91 5.79
CA PHE A 23 4.85 7.75 5.81
C PHE A 23 5.41 6.59 4.96
N TYR A 24 5.73 6.81 3.69
CA TYR A 24 6.10 5.74 2.78
C TYR A 24 7.53 5.24 3.00
N VAL A 25 8.49 6.13 3.20
CA VAL A 25 9.91 5.76 3.31
C VAL A 25 10.24 5.36 4.74
N ARG A 26 10.09 6.29 5.68
CA ARG A 26 10.47 6.06 7.08
C ARG A 26 9.47 5.17 7.81
N GLY A 27 8.19 5.31 7.48
CA GLY A 27 7.10 4.51 8.01
C GLY A 27 7.04 3.12 7.38
N LEU A 28 6.66 3.02 6.11
CA LEU A 28 6.38 1.75 5.44
C LEU A 28 7.64 1.02 4.96
N GLY A 29 8.77 1.72 4.80
CA GLY A 29 10.04 1.14 4.35
C GLY A 29 10.23 1.11 2.83
N ALA A 30 9.41 1.84 2.07
CA ALA A 30 9.66 2.09 0.65
C ALA A 30 10.97 2.86 0.46
N LYS A 31 11.55 2.81 -0.75
CA LYS A 31 12.76 3.60 -1.05
C LYS A 31 12.39 4.84 -1.83
N LEU A 32 12.91 5.99 -1.44
CA LEU A 32 12.83 7.21 -2.24
C LEU A 32 13.71 7.06 -3.47
N ALA A 33 13.13 7.19 -4.67
CA ALA A 33 13.87 7.15 -5.92
C ALA A 33 14.22 8.57 -6.40
N ARG A 34 13.23 9.46 -6.48
CA ARG A 34 13.39 10.83 -6.98
C ARG A 34 12.47 11.78 -6.22
N ARG A 35 12.88 13.04 -6.14
CA ARG A 35 12.11 14.14 -5.57
C ARG A 35 12.17 15.35 -6.49
N TYR A 36 11.02 15.99 -6.68
CA TYR A 36 10.83 17.26 -7.38
C TYR A 36 9.94 18.16 -6.50
N ASP A 37 9.78 19.42 -6.88
CA ASP A 37 8.95 20.38 -6.15
C ASP A 37 7.48 19.95 -6.07
N ASP A 38 7.01 19.17 -7.05
CA ASP A 38 5.61 18.78 -7.19
C ASP A 38 5.33 17.29 -6.93
N ARG A 39 6.35 16.46 -6.68
CA ARG A 39 6.17 15.02 -6.44
C ARG A 39 7.38 14.31 -5.83
N ILE A 40 7.12 13.18 -5.19
CA ILE A 40 8.12 12.16 -4.89
C ILE A 40 7.81 10.86 -5.63
N THR A 41 8.83 10.18 -6.13
CA THR A 41 8.73 8.84 -6.73
C THR A 41 9.37 7.82 -5.82
N LEU A 42 8.67 6.72 -5.59
CA LEU A 42 9.02 5.67 -4.64
C LEU A 42 9.19 4.33 -5.37
N ASP A 43 10.21 3.57 -4.98
CA ASP A 43 10.21 2.10 -5.12
C ASP A 43 9.37 1.54 -3.97
N PHE A 44 8.15 1.16 -4.33
CA PHE A 44 7.11 0.62 -3.47
C PHE A 44 7.03 -0.89 -3.69
N PHE A 45 7.83 -1.65 -2.94
CA PHE A 45 7.92 -3.11 -3.03
C PHE A 45 8.28 -3.64 -4.44
N GLY A 46 9.11 -2.91 -5.18
CA GLY A 46 9.52 -3.26 -6.55
C GLY A 46 8.65 -2.63 -7.64
N ASP A 47 7.47 -2.08 -7.30
CA ASP A 47 6.65 -1.27 -8.21
C ASP A 47 6.89 0.23 -7.97
N GLN A 48 6.36 1.10 -8.84
CA GLN A 48 6.50 2.55 -8.72
C GLN A 48 5.23 3.19 -8.16
N VAL A 49 5.35 3.94 -7.06
CA VAL A 49 4.30 4.85 -6.60
C VAL A 49 4.82 6.28 -6.67
N VAL A 50 4.02 7.17 -7.27
CA VAL A 50 4.33 8.59 -7.40
C VAL A 50 3.30 9.37 -6.59
N CYS A 51 3.77 10.03 -5.53
CA CYS A 51 2.95 10.91 -4.72
C CYS A 51 3.05 12.34 -5.29
N HIS A 52 1.97 12.83 -5.88
CA HIS A 52 1.89 14.17 -6.46
C HIS A 52 1.33 15.16 -5.46
N LEU A 53 2.00 16.30 -5.27
CA LEU A 53 1.49 17.40 -4.47
C LEU A 53 0.14 17.87 -5.05
N SER A 54 -0.93 17.79 -4.26
CA SER A 54 -2.30 17.99 -4.73
C SER A 54 -3.23 18.37 -3.57
N ASP A 55 -4.17 19.26 -3.85
CA ASP A 55 -5.29 19.62 -2.97
C ASP A 55 -6.50 18.70 -3.14
N ARG A 56 -6.54 17.90 -4.21
CA ARG A 56 -7.62 16.94 -4.51
C ARG A 56 -7.51 15.68 -3.66
N ILE A 57 -7.94 15.77 -2.41
CA ILE A 57 -7.91 14.68 -1.43
C ILE A 57 -9.32 14.38 -0.96
N ASP A 58 -9.62 13.10 -0.76
CA ASP A 58 -10.86 12.66 -0.15
C ASP A 58 -10.79 12.88 1.38
N PRO A 59 -11.60 13.77 1.97
CA PRO A 59 -11.57 14.00 3.42
C PRO A 59 -12.18 12.83 4.22
N ASP A 60 -13.01 11.98 3.61
CA ASP A 60 -13.71 10.87 4.26
C ASP A 60 -13.59 9.58 3.41
N PRO A 61 -12.39 8.98 3.35
CA PRO A 61 -12.13 7.85 2.46
C PRO A 61 -12.98 6.64 2.86
N ARG A 62 -13.69 6.09 1.88
CA ARG A 62 -14.32 4.77 1.99
C ARG A 62 -13.42 3.72 1.35
N LEU A 63 -13.46 2.48 1.86
CA LEU A 63 -12.66 1.37 1.34
C LEU A 63 -12.81 1.18 -0.17
N TYR A 64 -14.00 1.48 -0.69
CA TYR A 64 -14.32 1.42 -2.11
C TYR A 64 -14.71 2.81 -2.62
N PRO A 65 -14.37 3.16 -3.88
CA PRO A 65 -13.86 2.26 -4.92
C PRO A 65 -12.33 2.28 -5.12
N ARG A 66 -11.58 2.99 -4.27
CA ARG A 66 -10.14 3.22 -4.49
C ARG A 66 -9.31 2.75 -3.29
N HIS A 67 -8.44 1.79 -3.55
CA HIS A 67 -7.29 1.44 -2.72
C HIS A 67 -6.25 0.77 -3.62
N PHE A 68 -5.03 0.62 -3.12
CA PHE A 68 -3.95 -0.08 -3.81
C PHE A 68 -3.07 -0.79 -2.79
N GLY A 69 -2.13 -1.62 -3.23
CA GLY A 69 -1.16 -2.23 -2.33
C GLY A 69 -0.56 -3.48 -2.94
N VAL A 70 -0.12 -4.41 -2.10
CA VAL A 70 0.57 -5.63 -2.52
C VAL A 70 -0.17 -6.85 -2.01
N THR A 71 -0.38 -7.81 -2.92
CA THR A 71 -0.76 -9.19 -2.54
C THR A 71 0.51 -10.02 -2.45
N PHE A 72 0.88 -10.41 -1.23
CA PHE A 72 2.08 -11.21 -0.99
C PHE A 72 1.79 -12.70 -1.20
N ARG A 73 2.59 -13.33 -2.06
CA ARG A 73 2.57 -14.79 -2.25
C ARG A 73 2.96 -15.51 -0.96
N GLU A 74 4.07 -15.10 -0.35
CA GLU A 74 4.59 -15.73 0.86
C GLU A 74 3.94 -15.13 2.10
N ARG A 75 3.35 -15.99 2.94
CA ARG A 75 2.75 -15.57 4.22
C ARG A 75 3.74 -14.82 5.11
N ALA A 76 5.00 -15.23 5.09
CA ALA A 76 6.06 -14.63 5.90
C ALA A 76 6.30 -13.15 5.57
N ASP A 77 6.11 -12.72 4.32
CA ASP A 77 6.20 -11.32 3.91
C ASP A 77 5.04 -10.48 4.44
N PHE A 78 3.82 -11.00 4.34
CA PHE A 78 2.64 -10.37 4.92
C PHE A 78 2.80 -10.20 6.45
N ASP A 79 3.26 -11.24 7.15
CA ASP A 79 3.49 -11.17 8.60
C ASP A 79 4.63 -10.19 8.96
N ARG A 80 5.67 -10.07 8.12
CA ARG A 80 6.72 -9.04 8.27
C ARG A 80 6.12 -7.63 8.20
N LEU A 81 5.25 -7.37 7.23
CA LEU A 81 4.54 -6.11 7.11
C LEU A 81 3.71 -5.81 8.36
N LEU A 82 2.93 -6.77 8.86
CA LEU A 82 2.11 -6.58 10.06
C LEU A 82 2.96 -6.20 11.29
N ARG A 83 4.13 -6.84 11.46
CA ARG A 83 5.08 -6.48 12.54
C ARG A 83 5.60 -5.07 12.38
N LEU A 84 5.96 -4.67 11.15
CA LEU A 84 6.43 -3.32 10.85
C LEU A 84 5.36 -2.26 11.14
N VAL A 85 4.12 -2.49 10.70
CA VAL A 85 2.96 -1.62 10.96
C VAL A 85 2.76 -1.41 12.46
N ARG A 86 2.78 -2.50 13.24
CA ARG A 86 2.64 -2.45 14.71
C ARG A 86 3.80 -1.71 15.37
N LEU A 87 5.04 -2.03 15.01
CA LEU A 87 6.24 -1.45 15.61
C LEU A 87 6.36 0.05 15.35
N ARG A 88 6.09 0.47 14.11
CA ARG A 88 6.17 1.87 13.66
C ARG A 88 4.87 2.64 13.87
N LYS A 89 3.84 2.02 14.45
CA LYS A 89 2.54 2.62 14.78
C LYS A 89 1.90 3.33 13.58
N LEU A 90 1.94 2.69 12.40
CA LEU A 90 1.33 3.24 11.20
C LEU A 90 -0.20 3.30 11.37
N ALA A 91 -0.82 4.30 10.74
CA ALA A 91 -2.27 4.47 10.80
C ALA A 91 -2.97 3.33 10.06
N VAL A 92 -3.79 2.58 10.81
CA VAL A 92 -4.59 1.46 10.30
C VAL A 92 -6.02 1.95 10.08
N PHE A 93 -6.51 1.81 8.85
CA PHE A 93 -7.91 2.08 8.49
C PHE A 93 -8.81 0.90 8.82
N SER A 94 -8.37 -0.31 8.46
CA SER A 94 -9.07 -1.56 8.76
C SER A 94 -8.05 -2.58 9.30
N PRO A 95 -8.26 -3.12 10.51
CA PRO A 95 -7.33 -4.06 11.14
C PRO A 95 -7.25 -5.37 10.35
N VAL A 96 -6.25 -6.19 10.71
CA VAL A 96 -6.10 -7.50 10.09
C VAL A 96 -7.38 -8.33 10.26
N SER A 97 -7.85 -8.93 9.17
CA SER A 97 -9.03 -9.78 9.15
C SER A 97 -8.91 -10.84 8.06
N THR A 98 -9.66 -11.93 8.22
CA THR A 98 -9.88 -12.92 7.15
C THR A 98 -11.11 -12.50 6.35
N ARG A 99 -11.01 -12.58 5.01
CA ARG A 99 -12.13 -12.39 4.09
C ARG A 99 -12.41 -13.66 3.33
N PHE A 100 -13.71 -13.91 3.09
CA PHE A 100 -14.21 -15.12 2.42
C PHE A 100 -13.74 -16.40 3.10
N GLU A 101 -13.84 -16.45 4.42
CA GLU A 101 -13.42 -17.60 5.23
C GLU A 101 -14.14 -18.89 4.78
N GLY A 102 -13.36 -19.96 4.59
CA GLY A 102 -13.82 -21.26 4.13
C GLY A 102 -14.03 -21.39 2.61
N THR A 103 -13.75 -20.35 1.82
CA THR A 103 -13.82 -20.41 0.35
C THR A 103 -12.42 -20.57 -0.28
N ALA A 104 -12.36 -20.80 -1.60
CA ALA A 104 -11.09 -20.93 -2.29
C ALA A 104 -10.30 -19.59 -2.28
N GLU A 105 -11.02 -18.48 -2.34
CA GLU A 105 -10.52 -17.11 -2.35
C GLU A 105 -10.33 -16.51 -0.95
N GLU A 106 -10.28 -17.36 0.09
CA GLU A 106 -9.94 -16.95 1.44
C GLU A 106 -8.59 -16.23 1.47
N HIS A 107 -8.57 -15.04 2.07
CA HIS A 107 -7.35 -14.26 2.23
C HIS A 107 -7.36 -13.43 3.51
N LEU A 108 -6.15 -13.16 3.99
CA LEU A 108 -5.92 -12.15 5.00
C LEU A 108 -5.81 -10.79 4.34
N THR A 109 -6.33 -9.76 5.00
CA THR A 109 -6.23 -8.37 4.56
C THR A 109 -5.94 -7.44 5.74
N VAL A 110 -5.20 -6.36 5.49
CA VAL A 110 -5.07 -5.19 6.36
C VAL A 110 -5.08 -3.93 5.50
N VAL A 111 -5.72 -2.87 5.98
CA VAL A 111 -5.79 -1.60 5.25
C VAL A 111 -5.14 -0.50 6.07
N LEU A 112 -4.11 0.14 5.52
CA LEU A 112 -3.47 1.34 6.08
C LEU A 112 -4.07 2.60 5.47
N ARG A 113 -3.90 3.73 6.15
CA ARG A 113 -4.24 5.06 5.65
C ARG A 113 -3.02 5.96 5.68
N ASP A 114 -2.66 6.52 4.54
CA ASP A 114 -1.59 7.52 4.50
C ASP A 114 -2.07 8.91 4.98
N PRO A 115 -1.18 9.91 5.14
CA PRO A 115 -1.56 11.25 5.59
C PRO A 115 -2.56 11.97 4.67
N SER A 116 -2.62 11.57 3.40
CA SER A 116 -3.52 12.14 2.38
C SER A 116 -4.74 11.27 2.14
N ASN A 117 -5.10 10.43 3.12
CA ASN A 117 -6.27 9.55 3.10
C ASN A 117 -6.29 8.50 1.98
N ASN A 118 -5.18 8.26 1.30
CA ASN A 118 -5.09 7.12 0.39
C ASN A 118 -5.12 5.82 1.21
N LEU A 119 -5.88 4.84 0.74
CA LEU A 119 -6.04 3.55 1.39
C LEU A 119 -5.12 2.51 0.75
N LEU A 120 -4.30 1.87 1.59
CA LEU A 120 -3.35 0.84 1.17
C LEU A 120 -3.81 -0.52 1.68
N GLU A 121 -4.32 -1.38 0.81
CA GLU A 121 -4.73 -2.74 1.16
C GLU A 121 -3.62 -3.75 0.84
N PHE A 122 -3.19 -4.51 1.84
CA PHE A 122 -2.24 -5.60 1.68
C PHE A 122 -2.94 -6.92 1.91
N LYS A 123 -2.62 -7.93 1.09
CA LYS A 123 -3.29 -9.23 1.12
C LYS A 123 -2.33 -10.40 1.14
N HIS A 124 -2.83 -11.53 1.62
CA HIS A 124 -2.25 -12.84 1.40
C HIS A 124 -3.37 -13.87 1.23
N TYR A 125 -3.45 -14.48 0.04
CA TYR A 125 -4.39 -15.55 -0.26
C TYR A 125 -3.82 -16.90 0.18
N LEU A 126 -4.67 -17.76 0.76
CA LEU A 126 -4.25 -19.11 1.14
C LEU A 126 -3.98 -19.97 -0.09
N ASP A 127 -4.80 -19.83 -1.14
CA ASP A 127 -4.54 -20.39 -2.47
C ASP A 127 -3.92 -19.32 -3.39
N PRO A 128 -2.64 -19.45 -3.79
CA PRO A 128 -1.98 -18.46 -4.64
C PRO A 128 -2.58 -18.36 -6.05
N ARG A 129 -3.43 -19.30 -6.47
CA ARG A 129 -4.16 -19.21 -7.75
C ARG A 129 -5.25 -18.15 -7.71
N MET A 130 -5.73 -17.75 -6.52
CA MET A 130 -6.80 -16.77 -6.33
C MET A 130 -6.30 -15.33 -6.14
N MET A 131 -5.00 -15.07 -6.38
CA MET A 131 -4.44 -13.73 -6.34
C MET A 131 -4.96 -12.81 -7.46
N TYR A 132 -5.68 -13.36 -8.45
CA TYR A 132 -6.17 -12.70 -9.65
C TYR A 132 -7.65 -13.00 -9.89
#